data_AF-A0A3B6C305-F1
#
_entry.id   AF-A0A3B6C305-F1
#
_cell.length_a   1.000
_cell.length_b   1.000
_cell.length_c   1.000
_cell.angle_alpha   90.00
_cell.angle_beta   90.00
_cell.angle_gamma   90.00
#
_symmetry.space_group_name_H-M   'P 1'
#
loop_
_entity.id
_entity.type
_entity.pdbx_description
1 polymer ?
#
loop_
_entity_poly.entity_id
_entity_poly.type
_entity_poly.pdbx_seq_one_letter_code
_entity_poly.pdbx_strand_id
1 'polypeptide(L)'
;MAQPRNAAAVVRLPAMNALEILRETVRVLRADPHAFTYVLFLLLCPASGFLLLSAAALEGAVVLPLARRLLVAAASSGVPVTHFVKQLAHHLAATLVAAVVSFPALLTLLLAARAAVAYTVAAVYAGKPLPAADLSLLARRAWPRLAATYGLSCAAVAACLATFLALLVTVCSTLKSMLYPPDIVVCAGLLTVLAFSIVYAHTIIVCSLGGVIAVLEDVAGVNALRRSVQLMRGQTHVGLLIFLVSTIGLAFVEGLFEHRVKTLSYGDGSSRLWEGPLLILMYSFVMLIDSMMSAVFYFTCRSSSLAILDEEGGSVEEIEMMMDDKSDAVR
;
A
#
# COMPACT_ATOMS: atom_id res chain seq x y z
N MET A 1 -36.08 -9.91 -19.79
CA MET A 1 -35.05 -10.98 -19.72
C MET A 1 -33.69 -10.31 -19.81
N ALA A 2 -33.10 -9.99 -18.64
CA ALA A 2 -31.78 -9.40 -18.53
C ALA A 2 -30.82 -10.48 -18.07
N GLN A 3 -29.87 -10.82 -18.93
CA GLN A 3 -28.80 -11.77 -18.69
C GLN A 3 -27.87 -11.22 -17.59
N PRO A 4 -27.66 -11.90 -16.45
CA PRO A 4 -26.65 -11.49 -15.51
C PRO A 4 -25.27 -11.67 -16.16
N ARG A 5 -24.38 -10.69 -15.94
CA ARG A 5 -22.98 -10.70 -16.36
C ARG A 5 -22.28 -11.90 -15.73
N ASN A 6 -22.26 -13.02 -16.44
CA ASN A 6 -21.55 -14.22 -16.06
C ASN A 6 -20.04 -13.97 -16.01
N ALA A 7 -19.47 -14.36 -14.87
CA ALA A 7 -18.15 -14.95 -14.70
C ALA A 7 -17.00 -14.24 -15.43
N ALA A 8 -16.27 -13.38 -14.70
CA ALA A 8 -14.83 -13.42 -14.83
C ALA A 8 -14.42 -14.89 -14.68
N ALA A 9 -13.80 -15.47 -15.71
CA ALA A 9 -13.31 -16.84 -15.68
C ALA A 9 -12.59 -17.06 -14.34
N VAL A 10 -13.03 -18.06 -13.57
CA VAL A 10 -12.42 -18.36 -12.27
C VAL A 10 -11.04 -18.92 -12.56
N VAL A 11 -10.03 -18.04 -12.59
CA VAL A 11 -8.64 -18.43 -12.75
C VAL A 11 -8.21 -19.11 -11.46
N ARG A 12 -8.10 -20.44 -11.48
CA ARG A 12 -7.53 -21.21 -10.36
C ARG A 12 -6.01 -21.03 -10.36
N LEU A 13 -5.53 -20.14 -9.50
CA LEU A 13 -4.10 -20.03 -9.20
C LEU A 13 -3.78 -20.90 -7.98
N PRO A 14 -2.71 -21.72 -8.02
CA PRO A 14 -2.23 -22.43 -6.83
C PRO A 14 -1.78 -21.45 -5.75
N ALA A 15 -1.71 -21.90 -4.50
CA ALA A 15 -1.09 -21.10 -3.44
C ALA A 15 0.37 -20.82 -3.80
N MET A 16 0.73 -19.54 -3.86
CA MET A 16 2.05 -19.09 -4.32
C MET A 16 2.86 -18.48 -3.17
N ASN A 17 4.16 -18.73 -3.18
CA ASN A 17 5.14 -18.03 -2.35
C ASN A 17 5.37 -16.60 -2.86
N ALA A 18 5.94 -15.72 -2.03
CA ALA A 18 6.19 -14.32 -2.41
C ALA A 18 7.07 -14.18 -3.67
N LEU A 19 8.06 -15.05 -3.84
CA LEU A 19 8.91 -15.11 -5.05
C LEU A 19 8.14 -15.57 -6.29
N GLU A 20 7.17 -16.46 -6.12
CA GLU A 20 6.33 -16.92 -7.22
C GLU A 20 5.35 -15.83 -7.65
N ILE A 21 4.79 -15.09 -6.70
CA ILE A 21 3.99 -13.88 -6.97
C ILE A 21 4.84 -12.85 -7.74
N LEU A 22 6.11 -12.67 -7.35
CA LEU A 22 7.02 -11.79 -8.08
C LEU A 22 7.32 -12.30 -9.48
N ARG A 23 7.52 -13.61 -9.65
CA ARG A 23 7.73 -14.20 -10.97
C ARG A 23 6.48 -14.06 -11.83
N GLU A 24 5.31 -14.20 -11.24
CA GLU A 24 4.03 -14.11 -11.92
C GLU A 24 3.71 -12.68 -12.31
N THR A 25 3.99 -11.68 -11.46
CA THR A 25 3.87 -10.27 -11.88
C THR A 25 4.79 -9.94 -13.05
N VAL A 26 6.01 -10.48 -13.09
CA VAL A 26 6.91 -10.32 -14.25
C VAL A 26 6.35 -11.00 -15.50
N ARG A 27 5.70 -12.16 -15.38
CA ARG A 27 5.00 -12.81 -16.51
C ARG A 27 3.83 -11.98 -17.00
N VAL A 28 2.98 -11.50 -16.09
CA VAL A 28 1.83 -10.63 -16.42
C VAL A 28 2.30 -9.34 -17.08
N LEU A 29 3.36 -8.72 -16.57
CA LEU A 29 3.98 -7.53 -17.16
C LEU A 29 4.46 -7.77 -18.60
N ARG A 30 5.03 -8.95 -18.88
CA ARG A 30 5.48 -9.33 -20.22
C ARG A 30 4.35 -9.74 -21.16
N ALA A 31 3.19 -10.14 -20.64
CA ALA A 31 2.05 -10.54 -21.45
C ALA A 31 1.40 -9.34 -22.16
N ASP A 32 1.30 -8.19 -21.51
CA ASP A 32 0.81 -6.94 -22.11
C ASP A 32 1.65 -5.72 -21.70
N PRO A 33 2.88 -5.58 -22.22
CA PRO A 33 3.79 -4.50 -21.83
C PRO A 33 3.28 -3.11 -22.24
N HIS A 34 2.42 -3.03 -23.26
CA HIS A 34 1.93 -1.75 -23.78
C HIS A 34 0.96 -1.08 -22.80
N ALA A 35 0.02 -1.83 -22.23
CA ALA A 35 -0.89 -1.29 -21.22
C ALA A 35 -0.15 -0.83 -19.96
N PHE A 36 0.82 -1.61 -19.48
CA PHE A 36 1.61 -1.24 -18.29
C PHE A 36 2.53 -0.04 -18.54
N THR A 37 3.13 0.07 -19.72
CA THR A 37 3.96 1.23 -20.09
C THR A 37 3.12 2.49 -20.19
N TYR A 38 1.90 2.40 -20.71
CA TYR A 38 0.95 3.52 -20.74
C TYR A 38 0.60 3.98 -19.33
N VAL A 39 0.29 3.06 -18.41
CA VAL A 39 0.00 3.41 -17.02
C VAL A 39 1.22 4.03 -16.33
N LEU A 40 2.41 3.46 -16.55
CA LEU A 40 3.66 3.98 -16.01
C LEU A 40 3.91 5.43 -16.43
N PHE A 41 3.86 5.71 -17.73
CA PHE A 41 4.22 7.02 -18.26
C PHE A 41 3.12 8.08 -18.06
N LEU A 42 1.85 7.70 -18.16
CA LEU A 42 0.74 8.65 -18.14
C LEU A 42 0.26 8.98 -16.71
N LEU A 43 0.41 8.05 -15.76
CA LEU A 43 -0.14 8.21 -14.40
C LEU A 43 0.97 8.24 -13.34
N LEU A 44 1.91 7.29 -13.37
CA LEU A 44 2.92 7.19 -12.31
C LEU A 44 4.04 8.23 -12.47
N CYS A 45 4.54 8.45 -13.67
CA CYS A 45 5.55 9.48 -13.94
C CYS A 45 5.13 10.91 -13.53
N PRO A 46 3.91 11.40 -13.88
CA PRO A 46 3.48 12.72 -13.42
C PRO A 46 3.24 12.76 -11.91
N ALA A 47 2.78 11.66 -11.30
CA ALA A 47 2.60 11.60 -9.84
C ALA A 47 3.94 11.70 -9.10
N SER A 48 4.93 10.90 -9.51
CA SER A 48 6.28 10.91 -8.90
C SER A 48 7.01 12.22 -9.20
N GLY A 49 6.89 12.75 -10.41
CA GLY A 49 7.42 14.06 -10.79
C GLY A 49 6.86 15.17 -9.90
N PHE A 50 5.54 15.20 -9.67
CA PHE A 50 4.93 16.19 -8.77
C PHE A 50 5.45 16.04 -7.34
N LEU A 51 5.57 14.80 -6.83
CA LEU A 51 6.06 14.52 -5.47
C LEU A 51 7.51 14.98 -5.28
N LEU A 52 8.39 14.64 -6.21
CA LEU A 52 9.82 14.96 -6.16
C LEU A 52 10.07 16.46 -6.38
N LEU A 53 9.35 17.08 -7.32
CA LEU A 53 9.49 18.50 -7.60
C LEU A 53 8.95 19.37 -6.47
N SER A 54 7.83 18.97 -5.85
CA SER A 54 7.29 19.66 -4.67
C SER A 54 8.16 19.48 -3.43
N ALA A 55 8.77 18.31 -3.25
CA ALA A 55 9.76 18.08 -2.20
C ALA A 55 10.99 18.99 -2.38
N ALA A 56 11.56 19.07 -3.59
CA ALA A 56 12.70 19.93 -3.88
C ALA A 56 12.37 21.43 -3.78
N ALA A 57 11.18 21.85 -4.21
CA ALA A 57 10.80 23.26 -4.21
C ALA A 57 10.54 23.83 -2.80
N LEU A 58 10.19 23.00 -1.81
CA LEU A 58 9.82 23.46 -0.46
C LEU A 58 10.88 23.22 0.61
N GLU A 59 12.09 22.78 0.25
CA GLU A 59 13.18 22.43 1.19
C GLU A 59 13.61 23.55 2.17
N GLY A 60 13.18 24.81 1.98
CA GLY A 60 13.56 25.93 2.85
C GLY A 60 12.44 26.55 3.71
N ALA A 61 11.33 26.98 3.09
CA ALA A 61 10.45 27.98 3.70
C ALA A 61 9.40 27.41 4.68
N VAL A 62 8.89 26.21 4.43
CA VAL A 62 7.75 25.63 5.17
C VAL A 62 8.15 24.38 5.97
N VAL A 63 9.17 23.66 5.51
CA VAL A 63 9.65 22.42 6.14
C VAL A 63 10.34 22.71 7.48
N LEU A 64 11.12 23.79 7.56
CA LEU A 64 11.85 24.16 8.77
C LEU A 64 10.93 24.55 9.96
N PRO A 65 9.89 25.40 9.80
CA PRO A 65 8.98 25.70 10.91
C PRO A 65 8.12 24.50 11.32
N LEU A 66 7.72 23.63 10.39
CA LEU A 66 6.94 22.42 10.72
C LEU A 66 7.79 21.37 11.44
N ALA A 67 9.01 21.11 10.95
CA ALA A 67 9.97 20.23 11.61
C ALA A 67 10.32 20.74 13.02
N ARG A 68 10.44 22.06 13.21
CA ARG A 68 10.67 22.66 14.53
C ARG A 68 9.48 22.46 15.48
N ARG A 69 8.24 22.59 15.00
CA ARG A 69 7.04 22.32 15.81
C ARG A 69 6.94 20.85 16.22
N LEU A 70 7.23 19.93 15.29
CA LEU A 70 7.27 18.49 15.57
C LEU A 70 8.38 18.15 16.58
N LEU A 71 9.55 18.78 16.46
CA LEU A 71 10.65 18.62 17.42
C LEU A 71 10.33 19.17 18.81
N VAL A 72 9.66 20.33 18.88
CA VAL A 72 9.22 20.91 20.15
C VAL A 72 8.15 20.02 20.80
N ALA A 73 7.22 19.48 20.03
CA ALA A 73 6.22 18.53 20.52
C ALA A 73 6.84 17.20 20.98
N ALA A 74 7.87 16.71 20.28
CA ALA A 74 8.61 15.52 20.71
C ALA A 74 9.40 15.77 22.00
N ALA A 75 10.03 16.95 22.13
CA ALA A 75 10.78 17.36 23.32
C ALA A 75 9.86 17.52 24.55
N SER A 76 8.68 18.11 24.38
CA SER A 76 7.68 18.23 25.47
C SER A 76 7.10 16.88 25.88
N SER A 77 7.12 15.89 24.99
CA SER A 77 6.58 14.55 25.22
C SER A 77 7.56 13.60 25.94
N GLY A 78 8.76 14.07 26.28
CA GLY A 78 9.76 13.27 27.00
C GLY A 78 10.49 12.22 26.16
N VAL A 79 10.34 12.25 24.83
CA VAL A 79 11.08 11.40 23.90
C VAL A 79 12.54 11.88 23.83
N PRO A 80 13.55 11.00 23.94
CA PRO A 80 14.94 11.40 23.82
C PRO A 80 15.20 11.97 22.42
N VAL A 81 15.57 13.25 22.36
CA VAL A 81 15.82 13.97 21.10
C VAL A 81 17.17 13.57 20.56
N THR A 82 17.24 12.43 19.87
CA THR A 82 18.45 11.96 19.18
C THR A 82 18.56 12.58 17.79
N HIS A 83 19.77 12.54 17.20
CA HIS A 83 20.01 13.01 15.83
C HIS A 83 19.05 12.34 14.81
N PHE A 84 18.69 11.08 15.05
CA PHE A 84 17.72 10.33 14.26
C PHE A 84 16.31 10.92 14.31
N VAL A 85 15.82 11.34 15.48
CA VAL A 85 14.49 11.96 15.61
C VAL A 85 14.45 13.30 14.85
N LYS A 86 15.56 14.05 14.88
CA LYS A 86 15.70 15.31 14.13
C LYS A 86 15.70 15.08 12.63
N GLN A 87 16.46 14.09 12.15
CA GLN A 87 16.51 13.70 10.74
C GLN A 87 15.14 13.22 10.26
N LEU A 88 14.49 12.35 11.05
CA LEU A 88 13.18 11.80 10.75
C LEU A 88 12.09 12.88 10.75
N ALA A 89 12.07 13.78 11.74
CA ALA A 89 11.11 14.89 11.77
C ALA A 89 11.27 15.83 10.58
N HIS A 90 12.51 16.05 10.12
CA HIS A 90 12.77 16.87 8.94
C HIS A 90 12.30 16.18 7.65
N HIS A 91 12.59 14.89 7.51
CA HIS A 91 12.17 14.09 6.35
C HIS A 91 10.64 13.92 6.31
N LEU A 92 10.00 13.68 7.45
CA LEU A 92 8.54 13.60 7.57
C LEU A 92 7.87 14.94 7.31
N ALA A 93 8.43 16.04 7.81
CA ALA A 93 7.90 17.37 7.52
C ALA A 93 8.00 17.70 6.02
N ALA A 94 9.11 17.34 5.36
CA ALA A 94 9.30 17.53 3.93
C ALA A 94 8.29 16.73 3.10
N THR A 95 8.13 15.43 3.41
CA THR A 95 7.19 14.57 2.69
C THR A 95 5.74 14.96 2.93
N LEU A 96 5.38 15.34 4.17
CA LEU A 96 4.02 15.81 4.49
C LEU A 96 3.68 17.11 3.78
N VAL A 97 4.60 18.07 3.76
CA VAL A 97 4.39 19.36 3.09
C VAL A 97 4.25 19.17 1.58
N ALA A 98 5.11 18.34 0.97
CA ALA A 98 5.01 17.97 -0.44
C ALA A 98 3.67 17.25 -0.74
N ALA A 99 3.25 16.33 0.12
CA ALA A 99 1.99 15.61 0.00
C ALA A 99 0.76 16.53 0.14
N VAL A 100 0.78 17.50 1.05
CA VAL A 100 -0.34 18.43 1.27
C VAL A 100 -0.50 19.39 0.09
N VAL A 101 0.60 19.93 -0.43
CA VAL A 101 0.57 20.84 -1.60
C VAL A 101 0.12 20.09 -2.86
N SER A 102 0.47 18.82 -2.99
CA SER A 102 0.14 17.96 -4.13
C SER A 102 -1.16 17.17 -4.00
N PHE A 103 -1.83 17.27 -2.85
CA PHE A 103 -2.76 16.26 -2.37
C PHE A 103 -3.82 15.83 -3.39
N PRO A 104 -4.62 16.74 -4.00
CA PRO A 104 -5.70 16.31 -4.89
C PRO A 104 -5.18 15.68 -6.19
N ALA A 105 -4.10 16.20 -6.76
CA ALA A 105 -3.54 15.71 -8.03
C ALA A 105 -2.76 14.39 -7.83
N LEU A 106 -2.00 14.28 -6.74
CA LEU A 106 -1.27 13.07 -6.41
C LEU A 106 -2.22 11.93 -6.08
N LEU A 107 -3.25 12.23 -5.27
CA LEU A 107 -4.31 11.30 -4.94
C LEU A 107 -5.02 10.82 -6.20
N THR A 108 -5.39 11.72 -7.11
CA THR A 108 -6.12 11.31 -8.31
C THR A 108 -5.27 10.45 -9.24
N LEU A 109 -4.00 10.78 -9.44
CA LEU A 109 -3.12 10.01 -10.30
C LEU A 109 -2.77 8.64 -9.72
N LEU A 110 -2.49 8.56 -8.41
CA LEU A 110 -2.13 7.29 -7.75
C LEU A 110 -3.30 6.32 -7.67
N LEU A 111 -4.51 6.81 -7.36
CA LEU A 111 -5.71 5.96 -7.37
C LEU A 111 -6.03 5.49 -8.79
N ALA A 112 -5.95 6.38 -9.77
CA ALA A 112 -6.19 6.02 -11.16
C ALA A 112 -5.15 4.99 -11.66
N ALA A 113 -3.87 5.15 -11.28
CA ALA A 113 -2.82 4.17 -11.53
C ALA A 113 -3.15 2.81 -10.93
N ARG A 114 -3.48 2.73 -9.64
CA ARG A 114 -3.81 1.45 -8.98
C ARG A 114 -5.04 0.78 -9.57
N ALA A 115 -6.07 1.56 -9.91
CA ALA A 115 -7.26 1.04 -10.58
C ALA A 115 -6.94 0.50 -11.98
N ALA A 116 -6.18 1.25 -12.78
CA ALA A 116 -5.75 0.85 -14.10
C ALA A 116 -4.94 -0.45 -14.04
N VAL A 117 -3.97 -0.56 -13.13
CA VAL A 117 -3.17 -1.78 -12.94
C VAL A 117 -4.03 -2.97 -12.52
N ALA A 118 -4.95 -2.80 -11.58
CA ALA A 118 -5.82 -3.90 -11.15
C ALA A 118 -6.68 -4.43 -12.30
N TYR A 119 -7.25 -3.54 -13.12
CA TYR A 119 -8.04 -3.92 -14.29
C TYR A 119 -7.19 -4.52 -15.41
N THR A 120 -5.97 -4.02 -15.68
CA THR A 120 -5.10 -4.63 -16.70
C THR A 120 -4.63 -6.02 -16.28
N VAL A 121 -4.31 -6.24 -15.00
CA VAL A 121 -4.00 -7.57 -14.46
C VAL A 121 -5.22 -8.50 -14.62
N ALA A 122 -6.43 -8.02 -14.30
CA ALA A 122 -7.66 -8.79 -14.50
C ALA A 122 -7.91 -9.12 -15.98
N ALA A 123 -7.62 -8.20 -16.90
CA ALA A 123 -7.74 -8.37 -18.34
C ALA A 123 -6.78 -9.44 -18.88
N VAL A 124 -5.53 -9.43 -18.41
CA VAL A 124 -4.52 -10.43 -18.75
C VAL A 124 -4.95 -11.81 -18.26
N TYR A 125 -5.47 -11.92 -17.02
CA TYR A 125 -6.01 -13.18 -16.51
C TYR A 125 -7.26 -13.67 -17.27
N ALA A 126 -8.09 -12.76 -17.77
CA ALA A 126 -9.27 -13.09 -18.58
C ALA A 126 -8.94 -13.40 -20.05
N GLY A 127 -7.68 -13.23 -20.49
CA GLY A 127 -7.25 -13.43 -21.87
C GLY A 127 -7.85 -12.43 -22.87
N LYS A 128 -8.41 -11.31 -22.39
CA LYS A 128 -9.08 -10.31 -23.23
C LYS A 128 -8.44 -8.94 -22.96
N PRO A 129 -7.54 -8.46 -23.82
CA PRO A 129 -6.95 -7.14 -23.65
C PRO A 129 -8.05 -6.08 -23.76
N LEU A 130 -8.18 -5.24 -22.73
CA LEU A 130 -9.13 -4.13 -22.75
C LEU A 130 -8.50 -2.91 -23.42
N PRO A 131 -9.20 -2.24 -24.35
CA PRO A 131 -8.73 -0.98 -24.90
C PRO A 131 -8.69 0.10 -23.81
N ALA A 132 -7.67 0.97 -23.85
CA ALA A 132 -7.43 2.00 -22.83
C ALA A 132 -8.62 2.96 -22.61
N ALA A 133 -9.45 3.18 -23.64
CA ALA A 133 -10.66 4.00 -23.54
C ALA A 133 -11.69 3.40 -22.56
N ASP A 134 -11.93 2.09 -22.65
CA ASP A 134 -12.89 1.40 -21.78
C ASP A 134 -12.38 1.31 -20.34
N LEU A 135 -11.07 1.16 -20.16
CA LEU A 135 -10.39 1.19 -18.87
C LEU A 135 -10.62 2.53 -18.15
N SER A 136 -10.44 3.64 -18.86
CA SER A 136 -10.60 4.98 -18.32
C SER A 136 -12.04 5.27 -17.91
N LEU A 137 -13.02 4.78 -18.67
CA LEU A 137 -14.44 4.98 -18.41
C LEU A 137 -14.91 4.17 -17.20
N LEU A 138 -14.41 2.93 -17.07
CA LEU A 138 -14.68 2.07 -15.93
C LEU A 138 -14.03 2.64 -14.65
N ALA A 139 -12.77 3.07 -14.74
CA ALA A 139 -12.06 3.73 -13.65
C ALA A 139 -12.77 5.02 -13.19
N ARG A 140 -13.24 5.86 -14.13
CA ARG A 140 -13.99 7.08 -13.80
C ARG A 140 -15.30 6.77 -13.07
N ARG A 141 -15.97 5.67 -13.41
CA ARG A 141 -17.21 5.25 -12.73
C ARG A 141 -16.95 4.64 -11.35
N ALA A 142 -15.82 3.97 -11.17
CA ALA A 142 -15.38 3.44 -9.87
C ALA A 142 -14.78 4.53 -8.96
N TRP A 143 -14.42 5.68 -9.52
CA TRP A 143 -13.71 6.78 -8.85
C TRP A 143 -14.25 7.18 -7.46
N PRO A 144 -15.54 7.54 -7.27
CA PRO A 144 -16.01 8.02 -5.97
C PRO A 144 -15.97 6.91 -4.91
N ARG A 145 -16.19 5.65 -5.33
CA ARG A 145 -16.13 4.49 -4.45
C ARG A 145 -14.70 4.20 -4.02
N LEU A 146 -13.77 4.27 -4.97
CA LEU A 146 -12.35 4.11 -4.74
C LEU A 146 -11.77 5.21 -3.84
N ALA A 147 -12.18 6.46 -4.08
CA ALA A 147 -11.80 7.61 -3.27
C ALA A 147 -12.30 7.46 -1.82
N ALA A 148 -13.52 6.96 -1.62
CA ALA A 148 -14.06 6.69 -0.29
C ALA A 148 -13.29 5.57 0.44
N THR A 149 -12.99 4.45 -0.24
CA THR A 149 -12.18 3.38 0.36
C THR A 149 -10.77 3.83 0.68
N TYR A 150 -10.14 4.58 -0.22
CA TYR A 150 -8.80 5.06 0.00
C TYR A 150 -8.75 6.11 1.11
N GLY A 151 -9.72 7.02 1.18
CA GLY A 151 -9.85 7.97 2.29
C GLY A 151 -9.98 7.26 3.64
N LEU A 152 -10.78 6.19 3.69
CA LEU A 152 -10.89 5.35 4.88
C LEU A 152 -9.58 4.61 5.21
N SER A 153 -8.90 4.05 4.21
CA SER A 153 -7.59 3.43 4.38
C SER A 153 -6.54 4.41 4.92
N CYS A 154 -6.48 5.62 4.36
CA CYS A 154 -5.61 6.68 4.87
C CYS A 154 -5.96 7.06 6.31
N ALA A 155 -7.25 7.20 6.62
CA ALA A 155 -7.69 7.47 7.98
C ALA A 155 -7.29 6.35 8.95
N ALA A 156 -7.40 5.07 8.53
CA ALA A 156 -7.00 3.92 9.34
C ALA A 156 -5.48 3.88 9.59
N VAL A 157 -4.67 4.11 8.56
CA VAL A 157 -3.20 4.18 8.69
C VAL A 157 -2.79 5.36 9.57
N ALA A 158 -3.38 6.54 9.37
CA ALA A 158 -3.11 7.73 10.18
C ALA A 158 -3.52 7.53 11.64
N ALA A 159 -4.69 6.91 11.89
CA ALA A 159 -5.13 6.57 13.24
C ALA A 159 -4.18 5.56 13.91
N CYS A 160 -3.74 4.53 13.19
CA CYS A 160 -2.77 3.55 13.69
C CYS A 160 -1.41 4.20 14.02
N LEU A 161 -0.95 5.12 13.18
CA LEU A 161 0.27 5.89 13.45
C LEU A 161 0.10 6.80 14.67
N ALA A 162 -1.04 7.49 14.79
CA ALA A 162 -1.32 8.36 15.92
C ALA A 162 -1.39 7.59 17.24
N THR A 163 -2.04 6.42 17.27
CA THR A 163 -2.07 5.56 18.45
C THR A 163 -0.69 5.04 18.81
N PHE A 164 0.11 4.64 17.81
CA PHE A 164 1.51 4.26 18.04
C PHE A 164 2.33 5.37 18.69
N LEU A 165 2.26 6.59 18.14
CA LEU A 165 2.98 7.75 18.69
C LEU A 165 2.51 8.08 20.11
N ALA A 166 1.19 8.04 20.36
CA ALA A 166 0.64 8.23 21.69
C ALA A 166 1.16 7.17 22.67
N LEU A 167 1.18 5.90 22.28
CA LEU A 167 1.68 4.81 23.11
C LEU A 167 3.18 4.97 23.39
N LEU A 168 3.99 5.29 22.39
CA LEU A 168 5.41 5.56 22.55
C LEU A 168 5.65 6.70 23.55
N VAL A 169 4.91 7.80 23.43
CA VAL A 169 4.98 8.93 24.37
C VAL A 169 4.57 8.51 25.78
N THR A 170 3.50 7.74 25.94
CA THR A 170 3.06 7.27 27.26
C THR A 170 4.08 6.34 27.93
N VAL A 171 4.69 5.42 27.18
CA VAL A 171 5.73 4.51 27.69
C VAL A 171 6.98 5.31 28.09
N CYS A 172 7.45 6.23 27.24
CA CYS A 172 8.63 7.03 27.54
C CYS A 172 8.40 7.98 28.73
N SER A 173 7.23 8.63 28.81
CA SER A 173 6.91 9.57 29.89
C SER A 173 6.72 8.88 31.25
N THR A 174 6.06 7.71 31.28
CA THR A 174 5.89 6.94 32.53
C THR A 174 7.22 6.40 33.05
N LEU A 175 8.07 5.85 32.19
CA LEU A 175 9.40 5.36 32.60
C LEU A 175 10.31 6.49 33.08
N LYS A 176 10.22 7.67 32.45
CA LYS A 176 10.93 8.88 32.90
C LYS A 176 10.42 9.36 34.26
N SER A 177 9.10 9.33 34.49
CA SER A 177 8.50 9.72 35.79
C SER A 177 8.89 8.79 36.93
N MET A 178 9.18 7.51 36.63
CA MET A 178 9.63 6.51 37.60
C MET A 178 11.16 6.58 37.86
N LEU A 179 11.85 7.60 37.34
CA LEU A 179 13.27 7.86 37.54
C LEU A 179 14.20 6.73 37.04
N TYR A 180 13.77 5.95 36.04
CA TYR A 180 14.62 4.95 35.42
C TYR A 180 15.78 5.60 34.64
N PRO A 181 16.96 4.94 34.58
CA PRO A 181 18.07 5.41 33.78
C PRO A 181 17.69 5.49 32.29
N PRO A 182 18.28 6.45 31.55
CA PRO A 182 17.90 6.73 30.16
C PRO A 182 18.07 5.53 29.22
N ASP A 183 19.02 4.65 29.49
CA ASP A 183 19.25 3.44 28.68
C ASP A 183 18.07 2.46 28.70
N ILE A 184 17.40 2.33 29.85
CA ILE A 184 16.21 1.46 29.98
C ILE A 184 15.02 2.06 29.24
N VAL A 185 14.87 3.39 29.27
CA VAL A 185 13.82 4.11 28.53
C VAL A 185 13.99 3.92 27.02
N VAL A 186 15.24 3.98 26.52
CA VAL A 186 15.56 3.76 25.11
C VAL A 186 15.29 2.31 24.71
N CYS A 187 15.72 1.33 25.52
CA CYS A 187 15.44 -0.09 25.26
C CYS A 187 13.93 -0.39 25.24
N ALA A 188 13.16 0.14 26.19
CA ALA A 188 11.71 -0.03 26.22
C ALA A 188 11.02 0.65 25.02
N GLY A 189 11.47 1.84 24.62
CA GLY A 189 11.01 2.50 23.41
C GLY A 189 11.29 1.68 22.16
N LEU A 190 12.49 1.10 22.04
CA LEU A 190 12.87 0.25 20.92
C LEU A 190 12.01 -1.02 20.84
N LEU A 191 11.76 -1.68 21.97
CA LEU A 191 10.86 -2.83 22.04
C LEU A 191 9.43 -2.47 21.63
N THR A 192 8.95 -1.29 22.05
CA THR A 192 7.63 -0.78 21.65
C THR A 192 7.57 -0.55 20.14
N VAL A 193 8.58 0.11 19.56
CA VAL A 193 8.68 0.32 18.10
C VAL A 193 8.65 -1.02 17.35
N LEU A 194 9.44 -2.00 17.81
CA LEU A 194 9.51 -3.31 17.16
C LEU A 194 8.16 -4.04 17.20
N ALA A 195 7.50 -4.07 18.36
CA ALA A 195 6.19 -4.70 18.52
C ALA A 195 5.11 -4.04 17.63
N PHE A 196 5.10 -2.70 17.56
CA PHE A 196 4.13 -1.97 16.75
C PHE A 196 4.39 -2.03 15.25
N SER A 197 5.65 -2.23 14.83
CA SER A 197 6.02 -2.29 13.42
C SER A 197 5.25 -3.38 12.67
N ILE A 198 5.04 -4.54 13.31
CA ILE A 198 4.30 -5.67 12.74
C ILE A 198 2.83 -5.32 12.56
N VAL A 199 2.20 -4.71 13.56
CA VAL A 199 0.79 -4.28 13.52
C VAL A 199 0.59 -3.20 12.45
N TYR A 200 1.53 -2.27 12.36
CA TYR A 200 1.52 -1.21 11.36
C TYR A 200 1.66 -1.77 9.94
N ALA A 201 2.64 -2.67 9.72
CA ALA A 201 2.81 -3.36 8.44
C ALA A 201 1.55 -4.14 8.05
N HIS A 202 0.97 -4.89 8.99
CA HIS A 202 -0.30 -5.60 8.76
C HIS A 202 -1.43 -4.65 8.35
N THR A 203 -1.55 -3.50 9.01
CA THR A 203 -2.55 -2.47 8.68
C THR A 203 -2.35 -1.93 7.27
N ILE A 204 -1.11 -1.65 6.86
CA ILE A 204 -0.81 -1.17 5.50
C ILE A 204 -1.19 -2.21 4.45
N ILE A 205 -0.85 -3.50 4.68
CA ILE A 205 -1.15 -4.57 3.72
C ILE A 205 -2.66 -4.73 3.54
N VAL A 206 -3.41 -4.76 4.65
CA VAL A 206 -4.88 -4.81 4.64
C VAL A 206 -5.45 -3.62 3.87
N CYS A 207 -4.93 -2.41 4.11
CA CYS A 207 -5.36 -1.21 3.41
C CYS A 207 -5.05 -1.24 1.90
N SER A 208 -3.88 -1.74 1.52
CA SER A 208 -3.46 -1.88 0.12
C SER A 208 -4.35 -2.89 -0.62
N LEU A 209 -4.59 -4.05 0.02
CA LEU A 209 -5.45 -5.10 -0.51
C LEU A 209 -6.91 -4.66 -0.59
N GLY A 210 -7.42 -3.95 0.43
CA GLY A 210 -8.76 -3.39 0.44
C GLY A 210 -8.99 -2.41 -0.72
N GLY A 211 -7.96 -1.65 -1.13
CA GLY A 211 -8.01 -0.81 -2.32
C GLY A 211 -8.16 -1.62 -3.61
N VAL A 212 -7.45 -2.74 -3.76
CA VAL A 212 -7.58 -3.64 -4.91
C VAL A 212 -8.97 -4.28 -4.95
N ILE A 213 -9.47 -4.76 -3.81
CA ILE A 213 -10.82 -5.34 -3.67
C ILE A 213 -11.89 -4.31 -4.06
N ALA A 214 -11.71 -3.05 -3.65
CA ALA A 214 -12.66 -2.00 -3.97
C ALA A 214 -12.80 -1.75 -5.48
N VAL A 215 -11.71 -1.95 -6.23
CA VAL A 215 -11.70 -1.84 -7.69
C VAL A 215 -12.34 -3.06 -8.35
N LEU A 216 -12.03 -4.27 -7.87
CA LEU A 216 -12.37 -5.53 -8.55
C LEU A 216 -13.71 -6.14 -8.14
N GLU A 217 -14.17 -5.93 -6.91
CA GLU A 217 -15.43 -6.51 -6.40
C GLU A 217 -16.58 -5.49 -6.32
N ASP A 218 -16.36 -4.25 -6.80
CA ASP A 218 -17.35 -3.16 -6.73
C ASP A 218 -17.84 -2.83 -5.29
N VAL A 219 -17.11 -3.28 -4.25
CA VAL A 219 -17.42 -3.07 -2.82
C VAL A 219 -16.69 -1.83 -2.29
N ALA A 220 -17.38 -0.95 -1.55
CA ALA A 220 -16.80 0.28 -1.01
C ALA A 220 -16.72 0.29 0.53
N GLY A 221 -15.90 1.20 1.05
CA GLY A 221 -15.71 1.52 2.47
C GLY A 221 -15.21 0.36 3.33
N VAL A 222 -15.78 0.27 4.54
CA VAL A 222 -15.40 -0.69 5.58
C VAL A 222 -15.57 -2.15 5.12
N ASN A 223 -16.54 -2.40 4.23
CA ASN A 223 -16.81 -3.75 3.74
C ASN A 223 -15.64 -4.30 2.92
N ALA A 224 -14.98 -3.45 2.12
CA ALA A 224 -13.78 -3.84 1.38
C ALA A 224 -12.61 -4.17 2.32
N LEU A 225 -12.44 -3.41 3.40
CA LEU A 225 -11.41 -3.68 4.41
C LEU A 225 -11.69 -4.97 5.19
N ARG A 226 -12.93 -5.21 5.62
CA ARG A 226 -13.31 -6.47 6.27
C ARG A 226 -13.06 -7.66 5.35
N ARG A 227 -13.39 -7.52 4.06
CA ARG A 227 -13.13 -8.54 3.06
C ARG A 227 -11.64 -8.80 2.86
N SER A 228 -10.79 -7.76 2.85
CA SER A 228 -9.32 -7.95 2.80
C SER A 228 -8.78 -8.72 3.99
N VAL A 229 -9.28 -8.45 5.20
CA VAL A 229 -8.87 -9.20 6.39
C VAL A 229 -9.28 -10.66 6.29
N GLN A 230 -10.49 -10.94 5.80
CA GLN A 230 -10.96 -12.31 5.59
C GLN A 230 -10.12 -13.06 4.55
N LEU A 231 -9.83 -12.43 3.41
CA LEU A 231 -9.01 -13.04 2.34
C LEU A 231 -7.55 -13.27 2.76
N MET A 232 -7.02 -12.42 3.64
CA MET A 232 -5.67 -12.57 4.17
C MET A 232 -5.54 -13.65 5.24
N ARG A 233 -6.65 -14.12 5.84
CA ARG A 233 -6.60 -15.18 6.86
C ARG A 233 -6.04 -16.46 6.22
N GLY A 234 -4.83 -16.83 6.63
CA GLY A 234 -4.10 -18.00 6.12
C GLY A 234 -2.86 -17.69 5.28
N GLN A 235 -2.72 -16.47 4.75
CA GLN A 235 -1.57 -16.07 3.90
C GLN A 235 -0.94 -14.73 4.30
N THR A 236 -1.13 -14.31 5.55
CA THR A 236 -0.58 -13.05 6.09
C THR A 236 0.95 -12.97 5.96
N HIS A 237 1.65 -14.09 6.13
CA HIS A 237 3.11 -14.16 5.99
C HIS A 237 3.57 -13.76 4.57
N VAL A 238 2.86 -14.23 3.54
CA VAL A 238 3.18 -13.89 2.14
C VAL A 238 2.93 -12.41 1.89
N GLY A 239 1.81 -11.86 2.37
CA GLY A 239 1.52 -10.43 2.29
C GLY A 239 2.59 -9.56 2.99
N LEU A 240 3.09 -10.02 4.15
CA LEU A 240 4.15 -9.33 4.89
C LEU A 240 5.47 -9.31 4.12
N LEU A 241 5.84 -10.44 3.48
CA LEU A 241 7.03 -10.51 2.64
C LEU A 241 6.93 -9.60 1.41
N ILE A 242 5.77 -9.54 0.74
CA ILE A 242 5.56 -8.64 -0.40
C ILE A 242 5.74 -7.19 0.04
N PHE A 243 5.11 -6.80 1.16
CA PHE A 243 5.25 -5.46 1.71
C PHE A 243 6.70 -5.13 2.10
N LEU A 244 7.42 -6.09 2.68
CA LEU A 244 8.82 -5.92 3.03
C LEU A 244 9.67 -5.66 1.77
N VAL A 245 9.49 -6.45 0.72
CA VAL A 245 10.19 -6.28 -0.56
C VAL A 245 9.88 -4.92 -1.19
N SER A 246 8.60 -4.51 -1.24
CA SER A 246 8.20 -3.20 -1.74
C SER A 246 8.80 -2.06 -0.93
N THR A 247 8.79 -2.17 0.41
CA THR A 247 9.31 -1.13 1.31
C THR A 247 10.82 -0.98 1.17
N ILE A 248 11.56 -2.09 1.08
CA ILE A 248 13.02 -2.07 0.83
C ILE A 248 13.31 -1.45 -0.54
N GLY A 249 12.54 -1.81 -1.57
CA GLY A 249 12.69 -1.25 -2.91
C GLY A 249 12.47 0.26 -2.94
N LEU A 250 11.42 0.74 -2.26
CA LEU A 250 11.12 2.16 -2.15
C LEU A 250 12.21 2.91 -1.38
N ALA A 251 12.62 2.38 -0.22
CA ALA A 251 13.68 2.96 0.61
C ALA A 251 15.03 3.01 -0.14
N PHE A 252 15.31 2.01 -0.99
CA PHE A 252 16.51 2.02 -1.83
C PHE A 252 16.48 3.16 -2.86
N VAL A 253 15.34 3.38 -3.52
CA VAL A 253 15.19 4.48 -4.49
C VAL A 253 15.26 5.84 -3.80
N GLU A 254 14.60 5.99 -2.65
CA GLU A 254 14.64 7.21 -1.84
C GLU A 254 16.06 7.49 -1.33
N GLY A 255 16.77 6.48 -0.83
CA GLY A 255 18.15 6.61 -0.40
C GLY A 255 19.09 7.01 -1.54
N LEU A 256 18.89 6.47 -2.75
CA LEU A 256 19.60 6.91 -3.94
C LEU A 256 19.26 8.37 -4.30
N PHE A 257 18.00 8.77 -4.18
CA PHE A 257 17.59 10.15 -4.40
C PHE A 257 18.27 11.10 -3.41
N GLU A 258 18.23 10.81 -2.12
CA GLU A 258 18.89 11.64 -1.11
C GLU A 258 20.40 11.70 -1.32
N HIS A 259 21.03 10.56 -1.57
CA HIS A 259 22.47 10.51 -1.75
C HIS A 259 22.92 11.32 -2.97
N ARG A 260 22.20 11.19 -4.09
CA ARG A 260 22.58 11.81 -5.37
C ARG A 260 22.17 13.27 -5.45
N VAL A 261 21.03 13.66 -4.88
CA VAL A 261 20.52 15.03 -4.92
C VAL A 261 21.12 15.91 -3.81
N LYS A 262 21.34 15.37 -2.60
CA LYS A 262 21.78 16.18 -1.44
C LYS A 262 23.29 16.15 -1.18
N THR A 263 23.99 15.07 -1.51
CA THR A 263 25.42 14.90 -1.12
C THR A 263 26.40 15.40 -2.18
N LEU A 264 26.02 15.38 -3.46
CA LEU A 264 26.87 15.86 -4.55
C LEU A 264 26.56 17.33 -4.84
N SER A 265 27.34 18.22 -4.23
CA SER A 265 27.33 19.65 -4.59
C SER A 265 27.60 19.79 -6.10
N TYR A 266 26.63 20.40 -6.78
CA TYR A 266 26.45 20.43 -8.24
C TYR A 266 27.50 21.28 -8.98
N GLY A 267 28.78 20.86 -9.03
CA GLY A 267 29.79 21.41 -9.96
C GLY A 267 29.85 20.65 -11.30
N ASP A 268 29.52 21.30 -12.42
CA ASP A 268 29.62 20.87 -13.84
C ASP A 268 28.49 20.11 -14.56
N GLY A 269 28.03 20.73 -15.67
CA GLY A 269 26.65 20.81 -16.12
C GLY A 269 26.15 19.92 -17.28
N SER A 270 26.85 18.88 -17.74
CA SER A 270 26.45 18.21 -19.02
C SER A 270 25.82 16.82 -18.87
N SER A 271 26.30 15.98 -17.94
CA SER A 271 25.76 14.62 -17.72
C SER A 271 24.43 14.58 -16.94
N ARG A 272 23.85 15.75 -16.65
CA ARG A 272 22.92 15.99 -15.52
C ARG A 272 21.43 15.98 -15.86
N LEU A 273 21.06 16.14 -17.12
CA LEU A 273 19.64 16.21 -17.53
C LEU A 273 18.90 14.88 -17.40
N TRP A 274 19.62 13.75 -17.51
CA TRP A 274 19.00 12.41 -17.49
C TRP A 274 18.86 11.81 -16.10
N GLU A 275 19.60 12.30 -15.10
CA GLU A 275 19.64 11.70 -13.78
C GLU A 275 18.30 11.88 -13.02
N GLY A 276 17.74 13.10 -13.03
CA GLY A 276 16.43 13.37 -12.41
C GLY A 276 15.28 12.53 -13.02
N PRO A 277 15.07 12.57 -14.34
CA PRO A 277 14.06 11.74 -15.01
C PRO A 277 14.27 10.24 -14.80
N LEU A 278 15.52 9.77 -14.73
CA LEU A 278 15.83 8.36 -14.48
C LEU A 278 15.41 7.94 -13.07
N LEU A 279 15.65 8.77 -12.05
CA LEU A 279 15.17 8.49 -10.69
C LEU A 279 13.64 8.51 -10.59
N ILE A 280 12.98 9.48 -11.26
CA ILE A 280 11.50 9.53 -11.37
C ILE A 280 10.97 8.26 -12.01
N LEU A 281 11.60 7.79 -13.09
CA LEU A 281 11.24 6.57 -13.79
C LEU A 281 11.42 5.34 -12.89
N MET A 282 12.55 5.25 -12.17
CA MET A 282 12.83 4.13 -11.27
C MET A 282 11.83 4.07 -10.10
N TYR A 283 11.50 5.21 -9.51
CA TYR A 283 10.48 5.32 -8.47
C TYR A 283 9.10 4.89 -8.98
N SER A 284 8.72 5.38 -10.17
CA SER A 284 7.46 5.02 -10.83
C SER A 284 7.41 3.53 -11.13
N PHE A 285 8.52 2.93 -11.54
CA PHE A 285 8.60 1.49 -11.82
C PHE A 285 8.42 0.66 -10.54
N VAL A 286 9.04 1.03 -9.43
CA VAL A 286 8.84 0.35 -8.14
C VAL A 286 7.38 0.44 -7.68
N MET A 287 6.76 1.62 -7.81
CA MET A 287 5.34 1.82 -7.52
C MET A 287 4.42 0.98 -8.43
N LEU A 288 4.78 0.81 -9.70
CA LEU A 288 4.06 -0.07 -10.63
C LEU A 288 4.13 -1.51 -10.14
N ILE A 289 5.33 -2.02 -9.86
CA ILE A 289 5.54 -3.40 -9.39
C ILE A 289 4.80 -3.62 -8.07
N ASP A 290 4.85 -2.70 -7.10
CA ASP A 290 4.10 -2.79 -5.84
C ASP A 290 2.58 -2.96 -6.07
N SER A 291 2.03 -2.16 -6.98
CA SER A 291 0.60 -2.25 -7.33
C SER A 291 0.23 -3.54 -8.05
N MET A 292 1.11 -4.04 -8.94
CA MET A 292 0.92 -5.33 -9.62
C MET A 292 1.01 -6.50 -8.64
N MET A 293 1.98 -6.46 -7.71
CA MET A 293 2.15 -7.47 -6.66
C MET A 293 0.91 -7.55 -5.77
N SER A 294 0.35 -6.40 -5.37
CA SER A 294 -0.90 -6.33 -4.60
C SER A 294 -2.09 -6.92 -5.38
N ALA A 295 -2.17 -6.68 -6.69
CA ALA A 295 -3.22 -7.23 -7.55
C ALA A 295 -3.11 -8.74 -7.75
N VAL A 296 -1.92 -9.25 -8.04
CA VAL A 296 -1.69 -10.70 -8.17
C VAL A 296 -1.94 -11.41 -6.83
N PHE A 297 -1.45 -10.83 -5.72
CA PHE A 297 -1.73 -11.36 -4.38
C PHE A 297 -3.23 -11.45 -4.09
N TYR A 298 -4.02 -10.46 -4.49
CA TYR A 298 -5.48 -10.54 -4.40
C TYR A 298 -6.04 -11.74 -5.17
N PHE A 299 -5.63 -11.96 -6.42
CA PHE A 299 -6.12 -13.09 -7.21
C PHE A 299 -5.72 -14.44 -6.59
N THR A 300 -4.51 -14.56 -6.04
CA THR A 300 -4.06 -15.75 -5.31
C THR A 300 -4.86 -15.99 -4.02
N CYS A 301 -5.11 -14.95 -3.21
CA CYS A 301 -5.92 -15.08 -2.00
C CYS A 301 -7.40 -15.39 -2.31
N ARG A 302 -7.91 -14.86 -3.42
CA ARG A 302 -9.26 -15.17 -3.89
C ARG A 302 -9.38 -16.61 -4.38
N SER A 303 -8.39 -17.11 -5.13
CA SER A 303 -8.41 -18.50 -5.60
C SER A 303 -8.25 -19.50 -4.46
N SER A 304 -7.39 -19.21 -3.48
CA SER A 304 -7.23 -20.05 -2.28
C SER A 304 -8.49 -20.06 -1.42
N SER A 305 -9.11 -18.90 -1.19
CA SER A 305 -10.38 -18.82 -0.46
C SER A 305 -11.51 -19.58 -1.16
N LEU A 306 -11.56 -19.61 -2.49
CA LEU A 306 -12.56 -20.37 -3.23
C LEU A 306 -12.28 -21.88 -3.19
N ALA A 307 -11.01 -22.28 -3.27
CA ALA A 307 -10.63 -23.69 -3.14
C ALA A 307 -11.02 -24.29 -1.78
N ILE A 308 -10.82 -23.53 -0.70
CA ILE A 308 -11.25 -23.94 0.65
C ILE A 308 -12.78 -24.09 0.71
N LEU A 309 -13.53 -23.17 0.10
CA LEU A 309 -14.99 -23.25 0.04
C LEU A 309 -15.50 -24.39 -0.84
N ASP A 310 -14.78 -24.79 -1.88
CA ASP A 310 -15.12 -25.98 -2.68
C ASP A 310 -14.86 -27.27 -1.88
N GLU A 311 -13.77 -27.32 -1.11
CA GLU A 311 -13.43 -28.46 -0.24
C GLU A 311 -14.39 -28.58 0.96
N GLU A 312 -14.75 -27.45 1.60
CA GLU A 312 -15.80 -27.40 2.63
C GLU A 312 -17.20 -27.55 2.03
N GLY A 313 -17.44 -27.10 0.79
CA GLY A 313 -18.68 -27.33 0.06
C GLY A 313 -18.91 -28.80 -0.31
N GLY A 314 -17.83 -29.59 -0.37
CA GLY A 314 -17.89 -31.06 -0.42
C GLY A 314 -18.21 -31.72 0.93
N SER A 315 -18.17 -30.98 2.04
CA SER A 315 -18.61 -31.44 3.37
C SER A 315 -19.89 -30.76 3.87
N VAL A 316 -20.45 -29.80 3.13
CA VAL A 316 -21.76 -29.19 3.42
C VAL A 316 -22.95 -30.10 3.05
N GLU A 317 -22.74 -31.17 2.26
CA GLU A 317 -23.75 -32.24 2.12
C GLU A 317 -24.05 -32.94 3.47
N GLU A 318 -23.15 -32.88 4.46
CA GLU A 318 -23.40 -33.44 5.80
C GLU A 318 -24.25 -32.52 6.70
N ILE A 319 -24.41 -31.23 6.35
CA ILE A 319 -25.30 -30.29 7.06
C ILE A 319 -26.72 -30.33 6.49
N GLU A 320 -26.89 -30.60 5.19
CA GLU A 320 -28.22 -30.85 4.60
C GLU A 320 -28.79 -32.21 5.05
N MET A 321 -27.96 -33.26 5.20
CA MET A 321 -28.42 -34.55 5.74
C MET A 321 -28.78 -34.54 7.23
N MET A 322 -28.30 -33.57 8.02
CA MET A 322 -28.76 -33.37 9.41
C MET A 322 -30.04 -32.52 9.52
N MET A 323 -30.44 -31.80 8.46
CA MET A 323 -31.73 -31.09 8.41
C MET A 323 -32.86 -31.97 7.86
N ASP A 324 -32.55 -32.97 7.02
CA ASP A 324 -33.55 -33.88 6.46
C ASP A 324 -33.97 -35.00 7.45
N ASP A 325 -33.06 -35.47 8.32
CA ASP A 325 -33.38 -36.46 9.38
C ASP A 325 -34.32 -35.89 10.47
N LYS A 326 -34.48 -34.55 10.53
CA LYS A 326 -35.43 -33.89 11.43
C LYS A 326 -36.78 -33.59 10.80
N SER A 327 -36.89 -33.65 9.47
CA SER A 327 -38.15 -33.46 8.76
C SER A 327 -38.97 -34.75 8.67
N ASP A 328 -38.34 -35.92 8.70
CA ASP A 328 -39.04 -37.21 8.72
C ASP A 328 -39.48 -37.67 10.13
N ALA A 329 -39.03 -36.98 11.19
CA ALA A 329 -39.50 -37.19 12.57
C ALA A 329 -40.72 -36.32 12.95
N VAL A 330 -41.19 -35.45 12.04
CA VAL A 330 -42.41 -34.65 12.21
C VAL A 330 -43.36 -34.96 11.06
N ARG A 331 -43.73 -36.24 11.00
CA ARG A 331 -45.00 -36.68 10.41
C ARG A 331 -46.00 -36.91 11.54
#